data_AF-A0AAJ2GHJ6-F1
#
_entry.id   AF-A0AAJ2GHJ6-F1
#
_cell.length_a   1.000
_cell.length_b   1.000
_cell.length_c   1.000
_cell.angle_alpha   90.00
_cell.angle_beta   90.00
_cell.angle_gamma   90.00
#
_symmetry.space_group_name_H-M   'P 1'
#
loop_
_entity.id
_entity.type
_entity.pdbx_description
1 polymer ?
#
loop_
_entity_poly.entity_id
_entity_poly.type
_entity_poly.pdbx_seq_one_letter_code
_entity_poly.pdbx_strand_id
1 'polypeptide(L)'
;MIGRLPFFVTGLVIGLLMTLAWPSQAHASKCEAGTVFNPITKVRWTCIFPITVGGIRVGSFDKLDKALDAQSASKPLCACRKGIQFWFGVKVSYWSPNRMVDVVTEPGCMMALGADLLPTGGKLQGSQSSISDGTNTRKMFAQMHYYISPVWAMLDMFTDLPCLENDGFDVAMITEVLPTWQSGTLGAIIQPEGILFGNPAAGLACMGDSAAAAAGKVVDPLFWCMGSWGATYPIAGDIHFDDSVEAWAGLAARGVFMMGRLGALTISSADGCSFVPQPVWTKSRYKLQIMEPVKGGKCVNIGRPGALWSTAKHAPGKDNAQFMLFEKVICCAGIPVP
;
A
#
# COMPACT_ATOMS: atom_id res chain seq x y z
N MET A 1 -57.75 3.37 -45.79
CA MET A 1 -56.77 2.37 -45.31
C MET A 1 -55.36 2.78 -45.72
N ILE A 2 -54.83 3.87 -45.17
CA ILE A 2 -53.46 4.36 -45.42
C ILE A 2 -53.04 5.00 -44.11
N GLY A 3 -52.05 4.47 -43.40
CA GLY A 3 -51.58 5.12 -42.15
C GLY A 3 -50.92 4.25 -41.09
N ARG A 4 -50.75 2.93 -41.29
CA ARG A 4 -50.06 2.06 -40.32
C ARG A 4 -48.68 1.56 -40.74
N LEU A 5 -48.26 1.84 -41.98
CA LEU A 5 -46.97 1.37 -42.50
C LEU A 5 -45.73 2.13 -41.98
N PRO A 6 -45.73 3.47 -41.77
CA PRO A 6 -44.48 4.17 -41.45
C PRO A 6 -44.01 3.93 -40.01
N PHE A 7 -44.93 3.74 -39.06
CA PHE A 7 -44.60 3.49 -37.65
C PHE A 7 -43.93 2.13 -37.42
N PHE A 8 -44.34 1.11 -38.18
CA PHE A 8 -43.78 -0.23 -38.07
C PHE A 8 -42.33 -0.29 -38.60
N VAL A 9 -42.03 0.46 -39.66
CA VAL A 9 -40.70 0.53 -40.25
C VAL A 9 -39.73 1.31 -39.34
N THR A 10 -40.15 2.42 -38.74
CA THR A 10 -39.32 3.16 -37.76
C THR A 10 -39.05 2.36 -36.49
N GLY A 11 -40.02 1.58 -35.99
CA GLY A 11 -39.82 0.72 -34.83
C GLY A 11 -38.82 -0.42 -35.09
N LEU A 12 -38.84 -0.97 -36.31
CA LEU A 12 -37.94 -2.05 -36.72
C LEU A 12 -36.50 -1.55 -36.92
N VAL A 13 -36.32 -0.32 -37.43
CA VAL A 13 -35.00 0.32 -37.57
C VAL A 13 -34.38 0.65 -36.20
N ILE A 14 -35.18 1.14 -35.25
CA ILE A 14 -34.72 1.40 -33.87
C ILE A 14 -34.38 0.09 -33.15
N GLY A 15 -35.17 -0.96 -33.34
CA GLY A 15 -34.87 -2.31 -32.81
C GLY A 15 -33.58 -2.89 -33.40
N LEU A 16 -33.33 -2.70 -34.70
CA LEU A 16 -32.11 -3.18 -35.36
C LEU A 16 -30.86 -2.38 -34.93
N LEU A 17 -31.01 -1.07 -34.67
CA LEU A 17 -29.95 -0.23 -34.10
C LEU A 17 -29.60 -0.59 -32.65
N MET A 18 -30.58 -1.05 -31.85
CA MET A 18 -30.30 -1.56 -30.49
C MET A 18 -29.65 -2.94 -30.50
N THR A 19 -29.87 -3.77 -31.52
CA THR A 19 -29.17 -5.07 -31.67
C THR A 19 -27.73 -4.96 -32.18
N LEU A 20 -27.33 -3.78 -32.68
CA LEU A 20 -25.95 -3.48 -33.08
C LEU A 20 -25.10 -2.89 -31.94
N ALA A 21 -25.70 -2.62 -30.77
CA ALA A 21 -24.96 -2.39 -29.55
C ALA A 21 -24.42 -3.74 -29.04
N TRP A 22 -23.32 -4.19 -29.65
CA TRP A 22 -22.52 -5.27 -29.10
C TRP A 22 -22.25 -4.94 -27.63
N PRO A 23 -22.55 -5.82 -26.66
CA PRO A 23 -22.03 -5.63 -25.32
C PRO A 23 -20.51 -5.54 -25.47
N SER A 24 -19.95 -4.39 -25.08
CA SER A 24 -18.51 -4.24 -24.94
C SER A 24 -18.04 -5.40 -24.08
N GLN A 25 -17.22 -6.28 -24.65
CA GLN A 25 -16.65 -7.38 -23.88
C GLN A 25 -15.92 -6.76 -22.69
N ALA A 26 -16.37 -7.11 -21.48
CA ALA A 26 -15.59 -6.84 -20.28
C ALA A 26 -14.30 -7.66 -20.44
N HIS A 27 -13.25 -7.03 -20.95
CA HIS A 27 -11.93 -7.61 -20.89
C HIS A 27 -11.54 -7.66 -19.43
N ALA A 28 -11.48 -8.86 -18.86
CA ALA A 28 -10.75 -9.06 -17.62
C ALA A 28 -9.33 -8.53 -17.83
N SER A 29 -8.84 -7.72 -16.89
CA SER A 29 -7.43 -7.35 -16.84
C SER A 29 -6.60 -8.63 -16.95
N LYS A 30 -5.56 -8.57 -17.78
CA LYS A 30 -4.62 -9.68 -17.94
C LYS A 30 -3.43 -9.38 -17.06
N CYS A 31 -2.97 -10.39 -16.33
CA CYS A 31 -1.67 -10.34 -15.69
C CYS A 31 -0.61 -10.03 -16.77
N GLU A 32 0.13 -8.93 -16.60
CA GLU A 32 1.24 -8.56 -17.48
C GLU A 32 2.43 -9.48 -17.19
N ALA A 33 2.30 -10.75 -17.57
CA ALA A 33 3.38 -11.73 -17.45
C ALA A 33 4.53 -11.31 -18.39
N GLY A 34 5.75 -11.21 -17.83
CA GLY A 34 6.98 -10.95 -18.58
C GLY A 34 7.77 -9.70 -18.16
N THR A 35 7.21 -8.79 -17.37
CA THR A 35 7.97 -7.64 -16.83
C THR A 35 8.34 -7.87 -15.38
N VAL A 36 9.59 -8.24 -15.12
CA VAL A 36 10.14 -8.36 -13.76
C VAL A 36 10.41 -6.98 -13.17
N PHE A 37 10.23 -6.85 -11.85
CA PHE A 37 10.57 -5.66 -11.09
C PHE A 37 12.02 -5.20 -11.36
N ASN A 38 12.16 -3.94 -11.79
CA ASN A 38 13.45 -3.29 -11.96
C ASN A 38 13.67 -2.26 -10.84
N PRO A 39 14.58 -2.53 -9.88
CA PRO A 39 14.79 -1.66 -8.72
C PRO A 39 15.31 -0.26 -9.10
N ILE A 40 15.95 -0.09 -10.26
CA ILE A 40 16.51 1.18 -10.69
C ILE A 40 15.39 2.09 -11.25
N THR A 41 14.53 1.53 -12.12
CA THR A 41 13.56 2.33 -12.88
C THR A 41 12.19 2.41 -12.23
N LYS A 42 11.76 1.40 -11.46
CA LYS A 42 10.43 1.36 -10.82
C LYS A 42 10.42 2.10 -9.47
N VAL A 43 11.50 1.99 -8.69
CA VAL A 43 11.64 2.73 -7.42
C VAL A 43 11.81 4.23 -7.68
N ARG A 44 11.18 5.06 -6.86
CA ARG A 44 11.32 6.50 -6.88
C ARG A 44 12.31 6.93 -5.80
N TRP A 45 13.56 7.10 -6.21
CA TRP A 45 14.67 7.52 -5.34
C TRP A 45 14.43 8.85 -4.61
N THR A 46 13.57 9.73 -5.12
CA THR A 46 13.22 10.99 -4.42
C THR A 46 12.47 10.74 -3.11
N CYS A 47 11.91 9.55 -2.89
CA CYS A 47 11.15 9.23 -1.69
C CYS A 47 12.00 8.75 -0.51
N ILE A 48 13.30 8.55 -0.72
CA ILE A 48 14.27 8.28 0.35
C ILE A 48 14.41 9.48 1.28
N PHE A 49 14.12 10.66 0.74
CA PHE A 49 14.19 11.91 1.45
C PHE A 49 12.98 12.14 2.39
N PRO A 50 13.15 12.95 3.45
CA PRO A 50 14.38 13.61 3.85
C PRO A 50 15.31 12.65 4.58
N ILE A 51 16.60 12.77 4.29
CA ILE A 51 17.65 12.08 5.05
C ILE A 51 18.07 13.02 6.17
N THR A 52 18.03 12.56 7.42
CA THR A 52 18.50 13.35 8.56
C THR A 52 19.82 12.76 9.05
N VAL A 53 20.86 13.58 9.13
CA VAL A 53 22.17 13.19 9.69
C VAL A 53 22.46 14.13 10.86
N GLY A 54 22.54 13.61 12.07
CA GLY A 54 22.87 14.40 13.26
C GLY A 54 21.91 15.58 13.49
N GLY A 55 20.63 15.39 13.18
CA GLY A 55 19.59 16.44 13.30
C GLY A 55 19.48 17.40 12.11
N ILE A 56 20.42 17.34 11.15
CA ILE A 56 20.38 18.17 9.93
C ILE A 56 19.65 17.40 8.83
N ARG A 57 18.61 18.01 8.24
CA ARG A 57 17.83 17.43 7.14
C ARG A 57 18.43 17.78 5.79
N VAL A 58 18.66 16.77 4.97
CA VAL A 58 19.16 16.87 3.59
C VAL A 58 18.07 16.39 2.62
N GLY A 59 17.91 17.13 1.53
CA GLY A 59 17.01 16.77 0.43
C GLY A 59 15.52 16.89 0.74
N SER A 60 15.09 17.80 1.61
CA SER A 60 13.64 18.04 1.82
C SER A 60 13.06 18.75 0.59
N PHE A 61 12.53 17.97 -0.36
CA PHE A 61 11.99 18.48 -1.62
C PHE A 61 10.45 18.61 -1.61
N ASP A 62 9.74 17.96 -0.68
CA ASP A 62 8.27 18.08 -0.54
C ASP A 62 7.86 18.63 0.84
N LYS A 63 6.73 19.36 0.89
CA LYS A 63 6.08 19.76 2.15
C LYS A 63 5.65 18.55 2.96
N LEU A 64 5.31 17.45 2.27
CA LEU A 64 4.97 16.18 2.89
C LEU A 64 6.13 15.60 3.71
N ASP A 65 7.36 15.71 3.18
CA ASP A 65 8.56 15.21 3.82
C ASP A 65 8.84 15.87 5.17
N LYS A 66 8.47 17.15 5.32
CA LYS A 66 8.60 17.87 6.60
C LYS A 66 7.58 17.41 7.65
N ALA A 67 6.41 16.95 7.23
CA ALA A 67 5.32 16.56 8.11
C ALA A 67 5.43 15.10 8.60
N LEU A 68 5.88 14.17 7.75
CA LEU A 68 6.14 12.78 8.16
C LEU A 68 7.40 12.63 9.02
N ASP A 69 8.38 13.53 8.90
CA ASP A 69 9.66 13.46 9.61
C ASP A 69 9.60 14.04 11.03
N ALA A 70 8.41 14.18 11.61
CA ALA A 70 8.19 14.67 12.97
C ALA A 70 8.76 13.74 14.06
N GLN A 71 9.10 12.49 13.71
CA GLN A 71 9.77 11.53 14.59
C GLN A 71 11.30 11.47 14.38
N SER A 72 11.88 12.36 13.57
CA SER A 72 13.31 12.35 13.30
C SER A 72 14.13 12.79 14.50
N ALA A 73 15.24 12.08 14.70
CA ALA A 73 16.22 12.17 15.79
C ALA A 73 16.34 13.57 16.43
N SER A 74 15.61 13.79 17.52
CA SER A 74 15.76 14.98 18.37
C SER A 74 17.13 15.04 19.06
N LYS A 75 17.83 13.90 19.14
CA LYS A 75 19.20 13.78 19.66
C LYS A 75 20.15 13.45 18.50
N PRO A 76 21.16 14.30 18.21
CA PRO A 76 22.07 14.10 17.08
C PRO A 76 23.03 12.92 17.30
N LEU A 77 23.37 12.64 18.56
CA LEU A 77 24.29 11.58 18.95
C LEU A 77 23.52 10.34 19.44
N CYS A 78 24.12 9.17 19.22
CA CYS A 78 23.65 7.89 19.71
C CYS A 78 24.79 7.10 20.34
N ALA A 79 24.44 6.30 21.32
CA ALA A 79 25.32 5.35 21.98
C ALA A 79 24.58 4.03 22.06
N CYS A 80 25.20 2.98 21.55
CA CYS A 80 24.59 1.68 21.44
C CYS A 80 25.49 0.62 22.05
N ARG A 81 24.87 -0.46 22.52
CA ARG A 81 25.55 -1.59 23.15
C ARG A 81 24.97 -2.89 22.60
N LYS A 82 25.84 -3.80 22.17
CA LYS A 82 25.49 -5.17 21.77
C LYS A 82 26.45 -6.12 22.46
N GLY A 83 26.01 -6.70 23.57
CA GLY A 83 26.86 -7.51 24.45
C GLY A 83 27.96 -6.67 25.11
N ILE A 84 29.21 -6.95 24.77
CA ILE A 84 30.41 -6.29 25.28
C ILE A 84 30.83 -5.11 24.38
N GLN A 85 30.41 -5.11 23.11
CA GLN A 85 30.77 -4.05 22.16
C GLN A 85 29.89 -2.82 22.37
N PHE A 86 30.56 -1.67 22.46
CA PHE A 86 29.93 -0.36 22.49
C PHE A 86 30.26 0.40 21.21
N TRP A 87 29.31 1.16 20.68
CA TRP A 87 29.61 2.10 19.61
C TRP A 87 28.92 3.43 19.88
N PHE A 88 29.65 4.49 19.55
CA PHE A 88 29.16 5.86 19.61
C PHE A 88 29.12 6.42 18.20
N GLY A 89 28.06 7.13 17.89
CA GLY A 89 27.80 7.56 16.53
C GLY A 89 26.88 8.74 16.41
N VAL A 90 26.60 9.07 15.15
CA VAL A 90 25.63 10.06 14.76
C VAL A 90 24.36 9.34 14.31
N LYS A 91 23.21 9.85 14.73
CA LYS A 91 21.92 9.31 14.25
C LYS A 91 21.71 9.71 12.81
N VAL A 92 21.51 8.71 11.96
CA VAL A 92 21.10 8.85 10.57
C VAL A 92 19.69 8.31 10.43
N SER A 93 18.79 9.04 9.78
CA SER A 93 17.45 8.58 9.49
C SER A 93 17.12 8.80 8.02
N TYR A 94 16.55 7.79 7.36
CA TYR A 94 16.19 7.84 5.95
C TYR A 94 14.99 6.93 5.68
N TRP A 95 14.44 7.01 4.48
CA TRP A 95 13.35 6.14 4.04
C TRP A 95 13.90 5.03 3.15
N SER A 96 13.73 3.79 3.58
CA SER A 96 14.31 2.62 2.93
C SER A 96 13.25 1.85 2.13
N PRO A 97 13.44 1.59 0.82
CA PRO A 97 12.56 0.74 0.05
C PRO A 97 12.86 -0.73 0.39
N ASN A 98 12.13 -1.27 1.37
CA ASN A 98 12.40 -2.59 1.94
C ASN A 98 11.35 -3.65 1.59
N ARG A 99 10.14 -3.22 1.19
CA ARG A 99 8.99 -4.11 0.99
C ARG A 99 8.18 -3.66 -0.22
N MET A 100 7.57 -4.59 -0.93
CA MET A 100 6.63 -4.31 -2.01
C MET A 100 5.31 -5.00 -1.75
N VAL A 101 4.24 -4.41 -2.25
CA VAL A 101 2.90 -4.96 -2.12
C VAL A 101 2.19 -4.87 -3.46
N ASP A 102 1.80 -6.03 -3.99
CA ASP A 102 0.96 -6.12 -5.18
C ASP A 102 -0.48 -6.22 -4.72
N VAL A 103 -1.38 -5.53 -5.42
CA VAL A 103 -2.82 -5.61 -5.25
C VAL A 103 -3.41 -5.94 -6.60
N VAL A 104 -3.92 -7.15 -6.74
CA VAL A 104 -4.29 -7.72 -8.02
C VAL A 104 -5.72 -8.24 -8.01
N THR A 105 -6.47 -7.94 -9.07
CA THR A 105 -7.76 -8.56 -9.31
C THR A 105 -7.58 -9.98 -9.85
N GLU A 106 -6.52 -10.24 -10.59
CA GLU A 106 -6.22 -11.61 -11.05
C GLU A 106 -5.49 -12.40 -9.96
N PRO A 107 -6.07 -13.50 -9.47
CA PRO A 107 -5.42 -14.36 -8.49
C PRO A 107 -4.19 -15.02 -9.10
N GLY A 108 -3.12 -15.15 -8.30
CA GLY A 108 -1.85 -15.73 -8.72
C GLY A 108 -0.95 -14.77 -9.53
N CYS A 109 -1.45 -13.60 -9.93
CA CYS A 109 -0.68 -12.63 -10.69
C CYS A 109 0.34 -11.91 -9.80
N MET A 110 1.61 -12.28 -9.92
CA MET A 110 2.71 -11.64 -9.23
C MET A 110 3.34 -10.56 -10.11
N MET A 111 2.96 -9.30 -9.91
CA MET A 111 3.44 -8.17 -10.71
C MET A 111 4.96 -7.99 -10.53
N ALA A 112 5.48 -8.17 -9.31
CA ALA A 112 6.93 -8.07 -9.04
C ALA A 112 7.76 -9.11 -9.79
N LEU A 113 7.25 -10.33 -9.93
CA LEU A 113 7.93 -11.43 -10.63
C LEU A 113 7.62 -11.48 -12.12
N GLY A 114 6.60 -10.73 -12.57
CA GLY A 114 6.09 -10.82 -13.95
C GLY A 114 5.59 -12.23 -14.28
N ALA A 115 5.00 -12.94 -13.32
CA ALA A 115 4.56 -14.33 -13.47
C ALA A 115 3.17 -14.56 -12.87
N ASP A 116 2.38 -15.41 -13.50
CA ASP A 116 1.16 -15.98 -12.91
C ASP A 116 1.53 -17.32 -12.26
N LEU A 117 1.53 -17.36 -10.92
CA LEU A 117 1.89 -18.56 -10.17
C LEU A 117 0.70 -19.48 -9.90
N LEU A 118 -0.53 -18.97 -10.02
CA LEU A 118 -1.72 -19.69 -9.61
C LEU A 118 -2.89 -19.40 -10.55
N PRO A 119 -2.90 -20.00 -11.75
CA PRO A 119 -4.00 -19.85 -12.69
C PRO A 119 -5.24 -20.59 -12.15
N THR A 120 -6.06 -19.89 -11.36
CA THR A 120 -7.20 -20.48 -10.64
C THR A 120 -8.43 -20.73 -11.52
N GLY A 121 -8.37 -20.43 -12.83
CA GLY A 121 -9.47 -20.62 -13.76
C GLY A 121 -10.72 -19.79 -13.42
N GLY A 122 -10.57 -18.64 -12.76
CA GLY A 122 -11.68 -17.75 -12.41
C GLY A 122 -12.17 -17.83 -10.96
N LYS A 123 -11.60 -18.71 -10.12
CA LYS A 123 -11.87 -18.73 -8.67
C LYS A 123 -11.04 -17.66 -7.95
N LEU A 124 -11.56 -17.07 -6.88
CA LEU A 124 -10.87 -16.02 -6.10
C LEU A 124 -10.57 -14.73 -6.90
N GLN A 125 -11.28 -14.53 -8.01
CA GLN A 125 -11.17 -13.33 -8.83
C GLN A 125 -11.58 -12.10 -8.04
N GLY A 126 -10.78 -11.04 -8.22
CA GLY A 126 -11.12 -9.69 -7.83
C GLY A 126 -12.42 -9.25 -8.48
N SER A 127 -13.14 -8.37 -7.81
CA SER A 127 -14.38 -7.81 -8.34
C SER A 127 -14.49 -6.35 -7.98
N GLN A 128 -15.11 -5.57 -8.87
CA GLN A 128 -15.54 -4.21 -8.57
C GLN A 128 -17.05 -4.18 -8.81
N SER A 129 -17.82 -3.75 -7.81
CA SER A 129 -19.27 -3.68 -7.89
C SER A 129 -19.78 -2.37 -7.31
N SER A 130 -20.84 -1.81 -7.90
CA SER A 130 -21.57 -0.69 -7.33
C SER A 130 -22.59 -1.21 -6.32
N ILE A 131 -22.64 -0.62 -5.14
CA ILE A 131 -23.64 -0.92 -4.13
C ILE A 131 -24.91 -0.13 -4.48
N SER A 132 -26.02 -0.83 -4.69
CA SER A 132 -27.33 -0.23 -4.99
C SER A 132 -28.02 0.26 -3.72
N ASP A 133 -27.38 1.18 -2.99
CA ASP A 133 -27.89 1.76 -1.73
C ASP A 133 -28.12 3.28 -1.82
N GLY A 134 -28.35 3.79 -3.04
CA GLY A 134 -28.63 5.21 -3.30
C GLY A 134 -27.45 6.17 -3.07
N THR A 135 -26.33 5.68 -2.53
CA THR A 135 -25.13 6.47 -2.18
C THR A 135 -24.00 6.40 -3.20
N ASN A 136 -24.18 5.74 -4.36
CA ASN A 136 -23.15 5.52 -5.41
C ASN A 136 -21.83 4.92 -4.90
N THR A 137 -21.86 4.26 -3.74
CA THR A 137 -20.68 3.64 -3.12
C THR A 137 -20.27 2.41 -3.91
N ARG A 138 -18.96 2.19 -4.08
CA ARG A 138 -18.43 1.02 -4.79
C ARG A 138 -17.67 0.13 -3.81
N LYS A 139 -17.69 -1.17 -4.10
CA LYS A 139 -16.95 -2.19 -3.37
C LYS A 139 -15.96 -2.86 -4.31
N MET A 140 -14.71 -2.94 -3.86
CA MET A 140 -13.64 -3.67 -4.54
C MET A 140 -13.25 -4.88 -3.69
N PHE A 141 -13.01 -5.99 -4.35
CA PHE A 141 -12.28 -7.13 -3.82
C PHE A 141 -11.03 -7.34 -4.67
N ALA A 142 -9.87 -7.48 -4.02
CA ALA A 142 -8.63 -7.84 -4.70
C ALA A 142 -7.74 -8.70 -3.80
N GLN A 143 -6.86 -9.49 -4.42
CA GLN A 143 -5.80 -10.23 -3.75
C GLN A 143 -4.61 -9.31 -3.48
N MET A 144 -3.81 -9.67 -2.49
CA MET A 144 -2.60 -8.95 -2.13
C MET A 144 -1.43 -9.92 -2.00
N HIS A 145 -0.29 -9.53 -2.56
CA HIS A 145 0.97 -10.25 -2.39
C HIS A 145 1.98 -9.35 -1.72
N TYR A 146 2.62 -9.86 -0.68
CA TYR A 146 3.60 -9.11 0.10
C TYR A 146 5.00 -9.66 -0.16
N TYR A 147 5.92 -8.78 -0.54
CA TYR A 147 7.30 -9.12 -0.86
C TYR A 147 8.26 -8.47 0.12
N ILE A 148 9.25 -9.24 0.57
CA ILE A 148 10.46 -8.71 1.18
C ILE A 148 11.40 -8.34 0.05
N SER A 149 11.75 -7.06 -0.05
CA SER A 149 12.51 -6.52 -1.16
C SER A 149 13.50 -5.46 -0.69
N PRO A 150 14.64 -5.85 -0.10
CA PRO A 150 15.68 -4.93 0.32
C PRO A 150 16.41 -4.36 -0.90
N VAL A 151 15.85 -3.31 -1.50
CA VAL A 151 16.34 -2.74 -2.78
C VAL A 151 17.79 -2.25 -2.67
N TRP A 152 18.17 -1.71 -1.52
CA TRP A 152 19.55 -1.30 -1.24
C TRP A 152 20.53 -2.46 -1.31
N ALA A 153 20.17 -3.59 -0.68
CA ALA A 153 20.98 -4.81 -0.71
C ALA A 153 21.06 -5.40 -2.12
N MET A 154 19.95 -5.37 -2.87
CA MET A 154 19.93 -5.84 -4.27
C MET A 154 20.86 -5.05 -5.20
N LEU A 155 21.06 -3.76 -4.92
CA LEU A 155 21.92 -2.87 -5.70
C LEU A 155 23.31 -2.68 -5.08
N ASP A 156 23.62 -3.40 -4.00
CA ASP A 156 24.85 -3.26 -3.21
C ASP A 156 25.18 -1.80 -2.85
N MET A 157 24.17 -1.06 -2.41
CA MET A 157 24.28 0.37 -2.09
C MET A 157 23.96 0.60 -0.61
N PHE A 158 24.84 1.35 0.08
CA PHE A 158 24.77 1.61 1.53
C PHE A 158 24.85 0.36 2.42
N THR A 159 25.47 -0.71 1.93
CA THR A 159 25.74 -1.94 2.70
C THR A 159 26.71 -1.73 3.87
N ASP A 160 27.47 -0.63 3.86
CA ASP A 160 28.32 -0.19 4.99
C ASP A 160 27.52 0.31 6.21
N LEU A 161 26.22 0.60 6.06
CA LEU A 161 25.39 1.03 7.18
C LEU A 161 24.97 -0.19 8.03
N PRO A 162 25.21 -0.20 9.35
CA PRO A 162 24.96 -1.37 10.22
C PRO A 162 23.47 -1.68 10.44
N CYS A 163 22.59 -0.85 9.89
CA CYS A 163 21.13 -0.90 10.02
C CYS A 163 20.44 -1.28 8.71
N LEU A 164 21.19 -1.72 7.70
CA LEU A 164 20.58 -2.24 6.49
C LEU A 164 20.10 -3.69 6.73
N GLU A 165 18.83 -3.96 6.45
CA GLU A 165 18.30 -5.33 6.42
C GLU A 165 18.72 -6.00 5.11
N ASN A 166 19.41 -7.15 5.22
CA ASN A 166 19.92 -7.93 4.09
C ASN A 166 19.20 -9.29 4.00
N ASP A 167 17.87 -9.27 4.08
CA ASP A 167 17.05 -10.49 4.17
C ASP A 167 16.80 -11.20 2.82
N GLY A 168 17.43 -10.74 1.74
CA GLY A 168 17.20 -11.25 0.39
C GLY A 168 15.83 -10.84 -0.18
N PHE A 169 15.60 -11.13 -1.46
CA PHE A 169 14.27 -10.98 -2.05
C PHE A 169 13.44 -12.23 -1.76
N ASP A 170 12.24 -12.06 -1.20
CA ASP A 170 11.34 -13.18 -0.90
C ASP A 170 9.87 -12.80 -1.05
N VAL A 171 9.04 -13.82 -1.35
CA VAL A 171 7.58 -13.72 -1.35
C VAL A 171 7.09 -14.10 0.04
N ALA A 172 6.83 -13.09 0.88
CA ALA A 172 6.49 -13.33 2.28
C ALA A 172 5.03 -13.76 2.48
N MET A 173 4.10 -13.32 1.62
CA MET A 173 2.68 -13.65 1.76
C MET A 173 1.93 -13.60 0.43
N ILE A 174 0.99 -14.53 0.27
CA ILE A 174 0.03 -14.63 -0.83
C ILE A 174 -1.37 -14.79 -0.22
N THR A 175 -2.34 -13.95 -0.59
CA THR A 175 -3.68 -13.98 0.05
C THR A 175 -4.64 -15.02 -0.49
N GLU A 176 -4.37 -15.59 -1.66
CA GLU A 176 -5.19 -16.60 -2.32
C GLU A 176 -5.32 -17.86 -1.47
N VAL A 177 -4.29 -18.17 -0.66
CA VAL A 177 -4.27 -19.31 0.26
C VAL A 177 -4.86 -18.99 1.63
N LEU A 178 -5.30 -17.75 1.86
CA LEU A 178 -5.79 -17.26 3.16
C LEU A 178 -7.32 -17.11 3.16
N PRO A 179 -8.07 -18.03 3.80
CA PRO A 179 -9.53 -17.93 3.89
C PRO A 179 -10.02 -16.64 4.57
N THR A 180 -9.25 -16.12 5.53
CA THR A 180 -9.54 -14.87 6.24
C THR A 180 -9.50 -13.65 5.31
N TRP A 181 -8.70 -13.69 4.24
CA TRP A 181 -8.66 -12.61 3.26
C TRP A 181 -9.87 -12.64 2.32
N GLN A 182 -10.34 -13.85 1.98
CA GLN A 182 -11.47 -14.07 1.09
C GLN A 182 -12.82 -13.69 1.72
N SER A 183 -12.89 -13.68 3.06
CA SER A 183 -14.12 -13.33 3.79
C SER A 183 -13.85 -12.41 4.97
N GLY A 184 -14.37 -11.18 4.89
CA GLY A 184 -14.34 -10.21 5.99
C GLY A 184 -14.98 -10.72 7.29
N THR A 185 -15.94 -11.65 7.23
CA THR A 185 -16.52 -12.26 8.44
C THR A 185 -15.53 -13.20 9.13
N LEU A 186 -14.77 -13.98 8.36
CA LEU A 186 -13.75 -14.86 8.93
C LEU A 186 -12.55 -14.06 9.45
N GLY A 187 -12.16 -12.99 8.75
CA GLY A 187 -11.20 -12.00 9.27
C GLY A 187 -11.65 -11.41 10.60
N ALA A 188 -12.91 -10.97 10.71
CA ALA A 188 -13.47 -10.44 11.96
C ALA A 188 -13.51 -11.45 13.12
N ILE A 189 -13.66 -12.75 12.82
CA ILE A 189 -13.60 -13.81 13.84
C ILE A 189 -12.17 -14.00 14.37
N ILE A 190 -11.16 -14.01 13.48
CA ILE A 190 -9.75 -14.18 13.89
C ILE A 190 -9.20 -12.91 14.53
N GLN A 191 -9.72 -11.74 14.18
CA GLN A 191 -9.37 -10.44 14.76
C GLN A 191 -10.55 -9.87 15.58
N PRO A 192 -10.87 -10.46 16.75
CA PRO A 192 -12.05 -10.09 17.52
C PRO A 192 -12.00 -8.65 18.03
N GLU A 193 -10.80 -8.07 18.20
CA GLU A 193 -10.68 -6.66 18.59
C GLU A 193 -11.15 -5.69 17.50
N GLY A 194 -11.30 -6.13 16.25
CA GLY A 194 -11.93 -5.35 15.19
C GLY A 194 -13.39 -4.97 15.52
N ILE A 195 -14.08 -5.79 16.33
CA ILE A 195 -15.46 -5.51 16.79
C ILE A 195 -15.51 -4.24 17.64
N LEU A 196 -14.47 -3.97 18.43
CA LEU A 196 -14.38 -2.74 19.23
C LEU A 196 -14.41 -1.48 18.37
N PHE A 197 -13.91 -1.57 17.13
CA PHE A 197 -13.83 -0.46 16.20
C PHE A 197 -14.98 -0.42 15.18
N GLY A 198 -15.90 -1.38 15.23
CA GLY A 198 -17.11 -1.44 14.39
C GLY A 198 -18.23 -0.49 14.83
N ASN A 199 -17.93 0.54 15.62
CA ASN A 199 -18.91 1.47 16.17
C ASN A 199 -18.80 2.87 15.52
N PRO A 200 -19.88 3.69 15.53
CA PRO A 200 -19.87 5.02 14.91
C PRO A 200 -18.81 5.97 15.47
N ALA A 201 -18.49 5.91 16.77
CA ALA A 201 -17.46 6.77 17.36
C ALA A 201 -16.05 6.44 16.83
N ALA A 202 -15.75 5.15 16.65
CA ALA A 202 -14.50 4.71 16.02
C ALA A 202 -14.41 5.10 14.54
N GLY A 203 -15.53 5.05 13.81
CA GLY A 203 -15.63 5.55 12.43
C GLY A 203 -15.41 7.07 12.35
N LEU A 204 -16.02 7.85 13.25
CA LEU A 204 -15.80 9.30 13.34
C LEU A 204 -14.35 9.66 13.68
N ALA A 205 -13.67 8.85 14.51
CA ALA A 205 -12.24 9.05 14.78
C ALA A 205 -11.40 8.97 13.50
N CYS A 206 -11.76 8.10 12.56
CA CYS A 206 -11.06 8.00 11.27
C CYS A 206 -11.21 9.26 10.40
N MET A 207 -12.25 10.07 10.59
CA MET A 207 -12.35 11.37 9.91
C MET A 207 -11.24 12.33 10.37
N GLY A 208 -10.88 12.29 11.67
CA GLY A 208 -9.76 13.05 12.21
C GLY A 208 -8.41 12.61 11.63
N ASP A 209 -8.22 11.30 11.49
CA ASP A 209 -7.02 10.74 10.84
C ASP A 209 -6.96 11.10 9.34
N SER A 210 -8.11 11.10 8.65
CA SER A 210 -8.22 11.54 7.25
C SER A 210 -7.84 13.02 7.09
N ALA A 211 -8.30 13.90 7.98
CA ALA A 211 -7.91 15.32 7.98
C ALA A 211 -6.42 15.51 8.26
N ALA A 212 -5.85 14.75 9.21
CA ALA A 212 -4.41 14.75 9.46
C ALA A 212 -3.62 14.27 8.23
N ALA A 213 -4.09 13.21 7.56
CA ALA A 213 -3.50 12.63 6.36
C ALA A 213 -3.53 13.58 5.16
N ALA A 214 -4.60 14.37 5.02
CA ALA A 214 -4.70 15.45 4.04
C ALA A 214 -3.63 16.52 4.28
N ALA A 215 -3.32 16.84 5.54
CA ALA A 215 -2.25 17.75 5.94
C ALA A 215 -0.84 17.11 5.89
N GLY A 216 -0.72 15.84 5.50
CA GLY A 216 0.55 15.12 5.41
C GLY A 216 1.07 14.54 6.73
N LYS A 217 0.25 14.49 7.77
CA LYS A 217 0.52 13.81 9.05
C LYS A 217 -0.31 12.54 9.14
N VAL A 218 -0.03 11.67 10.11
CA VAL A 218 -0.88 10.51 10.41
C VAL A 218 -1.03 10.39 11.91
N VAL A 219 -2.16 9.87 12.37
CA VAL A 219 -2.43 9.71 13.80
C VAL A 219 -2.15 8.25 14.17
N ASP A 220 -0.92 7.98 14.60
CA ASP A 220 -0.45 6.62 14.92
C ASP A 220 -1.31 5.87 15.95
N PRO A 221 -1.82 6.51 17.03
CA PRO A 221 -2.71 5.82 17.98
C PRO A 221 -4.00 5.27 17.36
N LEU A 222 -4.47 5.85 16.24
CA LEU A 222 -5.65 5.38 15.51
C LEU A 222 -5.25 4.28 14.52
N PHE A 223 -4.68 3.18 15.02
CA PHE A 223 -4.18 2.09 14.18
C PHE A 223 -5.28 1.37 13.38
N TRP A 224 -6.54 1.46 13.82
CA TRP A 224 -7.71 0.91 13.10
C TRP A 224 -8.20 1.81 11.96
N CYS A 225 -7.62 3.01 11.79
CA CYS A 225 -7.92 3.94 10.72
C CYS A 225 -6.76 4.04 9.72
N MET A 226 -7.12 4.10 8.44
CA MET A 226 -6.21 4.34 7.32
C MET A 226 -6.53 5.67 6.65
N GLY A 227 -6.75 6.73 7.44
CA GLY A 227 -7.16 8.06 6.96
C GLY A 227 -8.32 8.03 5.95
N SER A 228 -8.13 8.65 4.79
CA SER A 228 -9.12 8.68 3.70
C SER A 228 -9.36 7.33 3.03
N TRP A 229 -8.52 6.32 3.26
CA TRP A 229 -8.66 4.98 2.68
C TRP A 229 -9.58 4.07 3.50
N GLY A 230 -10.18 4.59 4.58
CA GLY A 230 -11.17 3.89 5.39
C GLY A 230 -10.57 3.16 6.60
N ALA A 231 -11.27 2.11 7.05
CA ALA A 231 -10.89 1.35 8.24
C ALA A 231 -9.94 0.19 7.90
N THR A 232 -8.98 -0.06 8.78
CA THR A 232 -8.03 -1.18 8.69
C THR A 232 -8.74 -2.52 8.87
N TYR A 233 -9.80 -2.55 9.69
CA TYR A 233 -10.61 -3.75 9.94
C TYR A 233 -11.87 -3.79 9.07
N PRO A 234 -12.37 -4.99 8.73
CA PRO A 234 -11.71 -6.28 8.87
C PRO A 234 -10.46 -6.38 7.96
N ILE A 235 -9.47 -7.20 8.36
CA ILE A 235 -8.28 -7.45 7.53
C ILE A 235 -8.67 -8.47 6.45
N ALA A 236 -9.31 -7.98 5.40
CA ALA A 236 -9.77 -8.75 4.26
C ALA A 236 -9.58 -7.98 2.96
N GLY A 237 -9.71 -8.70 1.85
CA GLY A 237 -9.54 -8.17 0.50
C GLY A 237 -10.65 -7.23 0.04
N ASP A 238 -11.70 -7.02 0.86
CA ASP A 238 -12.87 -6.23 0.50
C ASP A 238 -12.84 -4.82 1.07
N ILE A 239 -12.91 -3.80 0.20
CA ILE A 239 -12.81 -2.39 0.57
C ILE A 239 -13.88 -1.56 -0.13
N HIS A 240 -14.43 -0.57 0.58
CA HIS A 240 -15.32 0.43 0.01
C HIS A 240 -14.50 1.60 -0.52
N PHE A 241 -14.83 2.11 -1.70
CA PHE A 241 -14.03 3.13 -2.33
C PHE A 241 -14.85 4.04 -3.24
N ASP A 242 -14.38 5.27 -3.38
CA ASP A 242 -14.78 6.22 -4.42
C ASP A 242 -13.72 6.31 -5.53
N ASP A 243 -12.45 6.10 -5.18
CA ASP A 243 -11.29 6.08 -6.08
C ASP A 243 -10.57 4.72 -6.00
N SER A 244 -10.40 4.05 -7.14
CA SER A 244 -9.75 2.72 -7.21
C SER A 244 -8.28 2.76 -6.80
N VAL A 245 -7.59 3.88 -7.00
CA VAL A 245 -6.18 4.04 -6.59
C VAL A 245 -6.06 4.09 -5.07
N GLU A 246 -7.02 4.74 -4.40
CA GLU A 246 -7.11 4.71 -2.93
C GLU A 246 -7.50 3.32 -2.42
N ALA A 247 -8.40 2.62 -3.12
CA ALA A 247 -8.78 1.26 -2.79
C ALA A 247 -7.56 0.31 -2.79
N TRP A 248 -6.74 0.39 -3.85
CA TRP A 248 -5.52 -0.39 -3.95
C TRP A 248 -4.53 -0.04 -2.84
N ALA A 249 -4.31 1.25 -2.57
CA ALA A 249 -3.43 1.66 -1.47
C ALA A 249 -3.94 1.23 -0.10
N GLY A 250 -5.26 1.24 0.11
CA GLY A 250 -5.92 0.77 1.33
C GLY A 250 -5.76 -0.74 1.53
N LEU A 251 -5.92 -1.55 0.47
CA LEU A 251 -5.67 -2.99 0.53
C LEU A 251 -4.19 -3.31 0.78
N ALA A 252 -3.28 -2.57 0.13
CA ALA A 252 -1.86 -2.68 0.41
C ALA A 252 -1.54 -2.36 1.88
N ALA A 253 -2.15 -1.30 2.43
CA ALA A 253 -1.99 -0.90 3.82
C ALA A 253 -2.54 -1.96 4.81
N ARG A 254 -3.71 -2.57 4.52
CA ARG A 254 -4.21 -3.71 5.29
C ARG A 254 -3.26 -4.89 5.27
N GLY A 255 -2.64 -5.15 4.12
CA GLY A 255 -1.62 -6.18 3.98
C GLY A 255 -0.41 -5.92 4.86
N VAL A 256 0.11 -4.70 4.86
CA VAL A 256 1.18 -4.28 5.79
C VAL A 256 0.75 -4.51 7.23
N PHE A 257 -0.44 -4.05 7.64
CA PHE A 257 -0.95 -4.27 8.99
C PHE A 257 -1.06 -5.76 9.35
N MET A 258 -1.52 -6.60 8.41
CA MET A 258 -1.56 -8.05 8.57
C MET A 258 -0.18 -8.65 8.86
N MET A 259 0.84 -8.26 8.07
CA MET A 259 2.21 -8.73 8.25
C MET A 259 2.77 -8.32 9.62
N GLY A 260 2.38 -7.16 10.15
CA GLY A 260 2.77 -6.75 11.51
C GLY A 260 2.28 -7.72 12.55
N ARG A 261 1.01 -8.12 12.44
CA ARG A 261 0.38 -9.06 13.38
C ARG A 261 0.91 -10.49 13.26
N LEU A 262 1.38 -10.87 12.10
CA LEU A 262 2.10 -12.13 11.89
C LEU A 262 3.54 -12.08 12.39
N GLY A 263 4.00 -10.94 12.89
CA GLY A 263 5.35 -10.76 13.47
C GLY A 263 6.44 -10.47 12.44
N ALA A 264 6.07 -10.19 11.19
CA ALA A 264 7.02 -9.94 10.10
C ALA A 264 7.42 -8.47 9.93
N LEU A 265 6.75 -7.53 10.63
CA LEU A 265 7.16 -6.13 10.63
C LEU A 265 8.08 -5.80 11.80
N THR A 266 9.17 -5.13 11.46
CA THR A 266 10.16 -4.58 12.37
C THR A 266 10.23 -3.07 12.20
N ILE A 267 10.55 -2.35 13.28
CA ILE A 267 10.88 -0.93 13.22
C ILE A 267 12.21 -0.66 13.90
N SER A 268 12.94 0.35 13.42
CA SER A 268 14.13 0.83 14.11
C SER A 268 13.75 1.42 15.47
N SER A 269 14.51 1.06 16.50
CA SER A 269 14.40 1.68 17.82
C SER A 269 14.73 3.17 17.75
N ALA A 270 14.20 3.95 18.70
CA ALA A 270 14.44 5.40 18.76
C ALA A 270 15.93 5.77 18.92
N ASP A 271 16.73 4.86 19.44
CA ASP A 271 18.18 5.00 19.57
C ASP A 271 18.95 4.55 18.32
N GLY A 272 18.29 3.86 17.38
CA GLY A 272 18.86 3.41 16.11
C GLY A 272 19.84 2.24 16.23
N CYS A 273 19.77 1.49 17.34
CA CYS A 273 20.71 0.42 17.68
C CYS A 273 20.18 -0.98 17.34
N SER A 274 18.86 -1.11 17.20
CA SER A 274 18.18 -2.40 17.08
C SER A 274 16.86 -2.25 16.36
N PHE A 275 16.37 -3.37 15.85
CA PHE A 275 15.02 -3.50 15.32
C PHE A 275 14.12 -4.13 16.37
N VAL A 276 12.91 -3.62 16.50
CA VAL A 276 11.90 -4.08 17.45
C VAL A 276 10.69 -4.58 16.65
N PRO A 277 10.13 -5.77 16.97
CA PRO A 277 8.93 -6.25 16.30
C PRO A 277 7.75 -5.30 16.55
N GLN A 278 6.93 -5.11 15.53
CA GLN A 278 5.79 -4.18 15.56
C GLN A 278 4.48 -4.90 15.22
N PRO A 279 3.79 -5.49 16.21
CA PRO A 279 2.49 -6.13 16.02
C PRO A 279 1.38 -5.14 15.64
N VAL A 280 1.39 -3.96 16.26
CA VAL A 280 0.50 -2.84 15.93
C VAL A 280 1.30 -1.82 15.15
N TRP A 281 0.92 -1.59 13.90
CA TRP A 281 1.68 -0.70 13.03
C TRP A 281 1.74 0.75 13.55
N THR A 282 2.81 1.44 13.21
CA THR A 282 2.93 2.90 13.33
C THR A 282 2.91 3.49 11.94
N LYS A 283 1.77 4.06 11.54
CA LYS A 283 1.52 4.55 10.18
C LYS A 283 2.57 5.56 9.72
N SER A 284 3.08 6.37 10.64
CA SER A 284 4.10 7.39 10.38
C SER A 284 5.46 6.82 9.97
N ARG A 285 5.69 5.52 10.15
CA ARG A 285 6.91 4.83 9.72
C ARG A 285 6.85 4.31 8.28
N TYR A 286 5.74 4.51 7.59
CA TYR A 286 5.54 4.02 6.24
C TYR A 286 5.20 5.15 5.25
N LYS A 287 5.81 5.06 4.08
CA LYS A 287 5.46 5.82 2.87
C LYS A 287 5.17 4.84 1.75
N LEU A 288 4.17 5.14 0.94
CA LEU A 288 3.79 4.33 -0.21
C LEU A 288 4.13 5.06 -1.50
N GLN A 289 4.62 4.31 -2.47
CA GLN A 289 4.82 4.76 -3.83
C GLN A 289 4.14 3.79 -4.79
N ILE A 290 3.20 4.27 -5.60
CA ILE A 290 2.68 3.46 -6.69
C ILE A 290 3.75 3.29 -7.78
N MET A 291 4.01 2.05 -8.19
CA MET A 291 4.96 1.69 -9.25
C MET A 291 4.23 1.36 -10.55
N GLU A 292 3.14 0.62 -10.44
CA GLU A 292 2.24 0.24 -11.53
C GLU A 292 0.79 0.49 -11.12
N PRO A 293 -0.12 0.81 -12.06
CA PRO A 293 0.07 0.79 -13.52
C PRO A 293 0.83 2.01 -14.06
N VAL A 294 0.78 3.14 -13.36
CA VAL A 294 1.51 4.36 -13.72
C VAL A 294 2.35 4.82 -12.52
N LYS A 295 3.67 4.87 -12.70
CA LYS A 295 4.60 5.29 -11.64
C LYS A 295 4.17 6.63 -11.03
N GLY A 296 4.07 6.65 -9.70
CA GLY A 296 3.72 7.81 -8.90
C GLY A 296 4.73 8.94 -9.04
N GLY A 297 4.24 10.19 -9.14
CA GLY A 297 5.10 11.38 -9.15
C GLY A 297 5.54 11.81 -7.75
N LYS A 298 4.86 11.33 -6.70
CA LYS A 298 5.09 11.65 -5.29
C LYS A 298 4.89 10.39 -4.45
N CYS A 299 5.57 10.34 -3.30
CA CYS A 299 5.24 9.37 -2.27
C CYS A 299 4.14 9.89 -1.37
N VAL A 300 3.35 8.97 -0.83
CA VAL A 300 2.18 9.29 -0.02
C VAL A 300 2.26 8.64 1.34
N ASN A 301 1.80 9.35 2.35
CA ASN A 301 1.51 8.78 3.65
C ASN A 301 0.29 7.86 3.57
N ILE A 302 0.20 6.93 4.50
CA ILE A 302 -1.00 6.11 4.67
C ILE A 302 -2.20 7.03 4.92
N GLY A 303 -3.27 6.80 4.16
CA GLY A 303 -4.54 7.51 4.29
C GLY A 303 -4.62 8.87 3.62
N ARG A 304 -3.65 9.24 2.76
CA ARG A 304 -3.70 10.51 2.03
C ARG A 304 -4.87 10.53 1.03
N PRO A 305 -5.73 11.57 1.01
CA PRO A 305 -6.85 11.66 0.08
C PRO A 305 -6.41 11.62 -1.39
N GLY A 306 -7.12 10.84 -2.21
CA GLY A 306 -6.86 10.57 -3.62
C GLY A 306 -6.83 11.84 -4.45
N ALA A 307 -7.68 12.81 -4.13
CA ALA A 307 -7.69 14.15 -4.74
C ALA A 307 -6.32 14.85 -4.75
N LEU A 308 -5.39 14.46 -3.88
CA LEU A 308 -4.03 15.02 -3.80
C LEU A 308 -2.97 14.25 -4.59
N TRP A 309 -3.22 13.01 -5.03
CA TRP A 309 -2.17 12.14 -5.57
C TRP A 309 -2.59 11.06 -6.59
N SER A 310 -3.86 10.68 -6.67
CA SER A 310 -4.35 9.59 -7.53
C SER A 310 -4.54 9.98 -9.00
N THR A 311 -4.49 11.28 -9.31
CA THR A 311 -4.71 11.79 -10.67
C THR A 311 -3.79 11.11 -11.69
N ALA A 312 -4.40 10.57 -12.75
CA ALA A 312 -3.72 9.85 -13.83
C ALA A 312 -2.89 8.64 -13.35
N LYS A 313 -3.25 8.04 -12.21
CA LYS A 313 -2.63 6.81 -11.70
C LYS A 313 -3.41 5.54 -12.02
N HIS A 314 -4.67 5.67 -12.42
CA HIS A 314 -5.47 4.58 -12.96
C HIS A 314 -5.38 4.58 -14.49
N ALA A 315 -4.72 3.56 -15.06
CA ALA A 315 -4.68 3.38 -16.51
C ALA A 315 -5.88 2.54 -16.97
N PRO A 316 -6.62 2.92 -18.03
CA PRO A 316 -7.73 2.12 -18.54
C PRO A 316 -7.29 0.69 -18.89
N GLY A 317 -8.02 -0.31 -18.41
CA GLY A 317 -7.73 -1.74 -18.65
C GLY A 317 -6.61 -2.34 -17.79
N LYS A 318 -6.06 -1.57 -16.84
CA LYS A 318 -5.14 -2.09 -15.82
C LYS A 318 -5.79 -1.97 -14.44
N ASP A 319 -6.33 -3.09 -13.96
CA ASP A 319 -7.02 -3.15 -12.67
C ASP A 319 -6.12 -3.67 -11.52
N ASN A 320 -4.86 -3.97 -11.83
CA ASN A 320 -3.81 -4.33 -10.88
C ASN A 320 -2.93 -3.13 -10.55
N ALA A 321 -2.45 -3.07 -9.32
CA ALA A 321 -1.50 -2.08 -8.85
C ALA A 321 -0.38 -2.71 -8.05
N GLN A 322 0.79 -2.08 -8.11
CA GLN A 322 1.95 -2.47 -7.33
C GLN A 322 2.49 -1.25 -6.60
N PHE A 323 2.79 -1.42 -5.31
CA PHE A 323 3.33 -0.38 -4.44
C PHE A 323 4.69 -0.76 -3.90
N MET A 324 5.61 0.21 -3.90
CA MET A 324 6.81 0.17 -3.07
C MET A 324 6.46 0.77 -1.70
N LEU A 325 6.78 0.03 -0.64
CA LEU A 325 6.69 0.50 0.73
C LEU A 325 8.08 0.97 1.18
N PHE A 326 8.14 2.22 1.59
CA PHE A 326 9.31 2.83 2.19
C PHE A 326 9.13 2.86 3.70
N GLU A 327 10.07 2.26 4.41
CA GLU A 327 10.09 2.18 5.86
C GLU A 327 11.06 3.23 6.41
N LYS A 328 10.69 3.93 7.47
CA LYS A 328 11.58 4.88 8.13
C LYS A 328 12.62 4.12 8.96
N VAL A 329 13.85 4.12 8.48
CA VAL A 329 15.00 3.56 9.18
C VAL A 329 15.65 4.65 10.04
N ILE A 330 15.96 4.31 11.29
CA ILE A 330 16.80 5.11 12.18
C ILE A 330 18.02 4.27 12.54
N CYS A 331 19.19 4.83 12.33
CA CYS A 331 20.46 4.14 12.40
C CYS A 331 21.44 4.91 13.26
N CYS A 332 22.15 4.22 14.14
CA CYS A 332 23.32 4.78 14.80
C CYS A 332 24.57 4.46 13.99
N ALA A 333 24.99 5.40 13.12
CA ALA A 333 26.20 5.26 12.32
C ALA A 333 27.40 5.76 13.14
N GLY A 334 28.29 4.85 13.51
CA GLY A 334 29.39 5.14 14.43
C GLY A 334 30.49 4.10 14.39
N ILE A 335 31.54 4.35 15.17
CA ILE A 335 32.71 3.48 15.25
C ILE A 335 32.57 2.61 16.50
N PRO A 336 32.76 1.27 16.41
CA PRO A 336 32.84 0.42 17.58
C PRO A 336 34.07 0.78 18.41
N VAL A 337 33.88 0.95 19.71
CA VAL A 337 34.94 1.14 20.70
C VAL A 337 35.26 -0.24 21.29
N PRO A 338 36.55 -0.62 21.36
CA PRO A 338 36.98 -1.91 21.88
C PRO A 338 36.59 -2.17 23.34
#